data_AF-A0A8S1ZDL3-F1
#
_entry.id   AF-A0A8S1ZDL3-F1
#
_cell.length_a   1.000
_cell.length_b   1.000
_cell.length_c   1.000
_cell.angle_alpha   90.00
_cell.angle_beta   90.00
_cell.angle_gamma   90.00
#
_symmetry.space_group_name_H-M   'P 1'
#
loop_
_entity.id
_entity.type
_entity.pdbx_description
1 polymer ?
#
loop_
_entity_poly.entity_id
_entity_poly.type
_entity_poly.pdbx_seq_one_letter_code
_entity_poly.pdbx_strand_id
1 'polypeptide(L)'
;MAYIPAGIRSDIVRRLGRQGFRELASFIAAGPDGRDAVYEREVLEEVDLDEFIFVSSLANEGSLYRPFLIRCLEAGNTTAQYVEGLRLAVKLGPSRHSLDLMKGAEEYVVYAMFAYGVFSICAGNYEEGMESMYVLINRLGWLDSIVQIGDTVMAQISDIEPPMAGNYNATYRFPDGDVPNCIYFACNAHDVCFDCISYWYSRRVRHMC
;
A
#
# COMPACT_ATOMS: atom_id res chain seq x y z
N MET A 1 -43.35 9.47 9.02
CA MET A 1 -41.98 9.40 8.49
C MET A 1 -41.03 9.76 9.62
N ALA A 2 -40.12 8.86 9.99
CA ALA A 2 -39.07 9.17 10.94
C ALA A 2 -37.96 9.92 10.20
N TYR A 3 -37.68 11.16 10.61
CA TYR A 3 -36.60 11.96 10.06
C TYR A 3 -35.35 11.77 10.91
N ILE A 4 -34.28 11.22 10.32
CA ILE A 4 -32.98 11.14 10.97
C ILE A 4 -32.20 12.41 10.62
N PRO A 5 -31.80 13.24 11.62
CA PRO A 5 -30.96 14.41 11.38
C PRO A 5 -29.68 14.05 10.62
N ALA A 6 -29.24 14.92 9.72
CA ALA A 6 -28.08 14.68 8.85
C ALA A 6 -26.83 14.23 9.65
N GLY A 7 -26.46 14.95 10.71
CA GLY A 7 -25.29 14.58 11.52
C GLY A 7 -25.38 13.21 12.20
N ILE A 8 -26.58 12.77 12.60
CA ILE A 8 -26.76 11.41 13.17
C ILE A 8 -26.60 10.36 12.07
N ARG A 9 -27.12 10.64 10.88
CA ARG A 9 -27.00 9.76 9.71
C ARG A 9 -25.54 9.58 9.32
N SER A 10 -24.78 10.68 9.22
CA SER A 10 -23.35 10.65 8.93
C SER A 10 -22.57 9.88 9.99
N ASP A 11 -22.89 10.04 11.28
CA ASP A 11 -22.22 9.24 12.34
C ASP A 11 -22.52 7.74 12.23
N ILE A 12 -23.76 7.36 11.88
CA ILE A 12 -24.14 5.96 11.63
C ILE A 12 -23.34 5.41 10.44
N VAL A 13 -23.35 6.15 9.32
CA VAL A 13 -22.65 5.76 8.08
C VAL A 13 -21.16 5.64 8.34
N ARG A 14 -20.54 6.58 9.06
CA ARG A 14 -19.13 6.56 9.45
C ARG A 14 -18.77 5.30 10.24
N ARG A 15 -19.57 4.97 11.26
CA ARG A 15 -19.35 3.77 12.10
C ARG A 15 -19.47 2.47 11.30
N LEU A 16 -20.38 2.41 10.34
CA LEU A 16 -20.51 1.27 9.43
C LEU A 16 -19.36 1.22 8.42
N GLY A 17 -18.93 2.37 7.90
CA GLY A 17 -17.77 2.46 7.01
C GLY A 17 -16.49 1.93 7.64
N ARG A 18 -16.30 2.12 8.95
CA ARG A 18 -15.18 1.55 9.72
C ARG A 18 -15.22 0.02 9.85
N GLN A 19 -16.31 -0.65 9.47
CA GLN A 19 -16.39 -2.12 9.40
C GLN A 19 -16.06 -2.67 8.01
N GLY A 20 -16.00 -1.78 7.01
CA GLY A 20 -15.70 -2.12 5.63
C GLY A 20 -16.51 -1.28 4.65
N PHE A 21 -15.86 -0.83 3.57
CA PHE A 21 -16.49 0.03 2.58
C PHE A 21 -17.73 -0.59 1.89
N ARG A 22 -17.84 -1.91 1.82
CA ARG A 22 -18.98 -2.60 1.20
C ARG A 22 -20.30 -2.36 1.92
N GLU A 23 -20.26 -2.13 3.24
CA GLU A 23 -21.45 -1.86 4.06
C GLU A 23 -22.15 -0.56 3.62
N LEU A 24 -21.39 0.37 3.03
CA LEU A 24 -21.88 1.66 2.56
C LEU A 24 -22.77 1.56 1.31
N ALA A 25 -22.70 0.44 0.57
CA ALA A 25 -23.50 0.24 -0.64
C ALA A 25 -25.00 0.33 -0.37
N SER A 26 -25.45 -0.13 0.80
CA SER A 26 -26.85 -0.08 1.23
C SER A 26 -27.35 1.37 1.36
N PHE A 27 -26.53 2.29 1.88
CA PHE A 27 -26.86 3.70 2.01
C PHE A 27 -26.90 4.44 0.68
N ILE A 28 -25.99 4.09 -0.24
CA ILE A 28 -26.02 4.63 -1.60
C ILE A 28 -27.32 4.20 -2.31
N ALA A 29 -27.73 2.94 -2.14
CA ALA A 29 -28.96 2.41 -2.73
C ALA A 29 -30.24 2.97 -2.09
N ALA A 30 -30.19 3.35 -0.81
CA ALA A 30 -31.35 3.86 -0.08
C ALA A 30 -31.86 5.23 -0.58
N GLY A 31 -31.01 6.04 -1.22
CA GLY A 31 -31.41 7.29 -1.86
C GLY A 31 -30.37 8.42 -1.76
N PRO A 32 -30.69 9.62 -2.27
CA PRO A 32 -29.78 10.76 -2.35
C PRO A 32 -29.16 11.13 -1.00
N ASP A 33 -29.96 11.27 0.05
CA ASP A 33 -29.42 11.66 1.35
C ASP A 33 -28.45 10.61 1.95
N GLY A 34 -28.67 9.32 1.67
CA GLY A 34 -27.78 8.25 2.14
C GLY A 34 -26.49 8.24 1.35
N ARG A 35 -26.59 8.46 0.04
CA ARG A 35 -25.45 8.67 -0.85
C ARG A 35 -24.62 9.89 -0.41
N ASP A 36 -25.27 11.01 -0.11
CA ASP A 36 -24.58 12.24 0.31
C ASP A 36 -23.82 12.01 1.62
N ALA A 37 -24.44 11.34 2.60
CA ALA A 37 -23.79 10.97 3.86
C ALA A 37 -22.56 10.06 3.65
N VAL A 38 -22.62 9.10 2.72
CA VAL A 38 -21.47 8.24 2.37
C VAL A 38 -20.30 9.02 1.79
N TYR A 39 -20.57 10.07 1.03
CA TYR A 39 -19.55 10.89 0.39
C TYR A 39 -19.14 12.12 1.20
N GLU A 40 -19.55 12.21 2.46
CA GLU A 40 -19.00 13.21 3.38
C GLU A 40 -17.53 12.91 3.65
N ARG A 41 -16.72 13.97 3.73
CA ARG A 41 -15.27 13.88 3.91
C ARG A 41 -14.91 13.02 5.14
N GLU A 42 -15.60 13.23 6.26
CA GLU A 42 -15.33 12.52 7.52
C GLU A 42 -15.58 11.00 7.42
N VAL A 43 -16.51 10.58 6.56
CA VAL A 43 -16.78 9.16 6.30
C VAL A 43 -15.69 8.60 5.40
N LEU A 44 -15.35 9.30 4.31
CA LEU A 44 -14.35 8.86 3.34
C LEU A 44 -12.94 8.84 3.93
N GLU A 45 -12.63 9.72 4.87
CA GLU A 45 -11.34 9.78 5.56
C GLU A 45 -11.14 8.56 6.48
N GLU A 46 -12.20 8.04 7.10
CA GLU A 46 -12.14 6.98 8.12
C GLU A 46 -12.65 5.60 7.68
N VAL A 47 -13.20 5.49 6.46
CA VAL A 47 -13.72 4.21 5.95
C VAL A 47 -12.60 3.16 5.92
N ASP A 48 -12.96 1.95 6.32
CA ASP A 48 -12.06 0.80 6.25
C ASP A 48 -11.95 0.31 4.81
N LEU A 49 -10.72 0.34 4.30
CA LEU A 49 -10.32 -0.06 2.95
C LEU A 49 -9.40 -1.28 2.96
N ASP A 50 -9.33 -2.05 4.05
CA ASP A 50 -8.46 -3.23 4.16
C ASP A 50 -8.67 -4.24 3.03
N GLU A 51 -9.89 -4.36 2.50
CA GLU A 51 -10.12 -5.23 1.34
C GLU A 51 -9.32 -4.80 0.09
N PHE A 52 -9.02 -3.52 -0.10
CA PHE A 52 -8.11 -3.07 -1.17
C PHE A 52 -6.64 -3.46 -0.91
N ILE A 53 -6.27 -3.67 0.35
CA ILE A 53 -4.94 -4.21 0.73
C ILE A 53 -4.86 -5.69 0.34
N PHE A 54 -5.91 -6.48 0.53
CA PHE A 54 -5.87 -7.93 0.26
C PHE A 54 -6.33 -8.31 -1.15
N VAL A 55 -7.09 -7.45 -1.82
CA VAL A 55 -7.58 -7.58 -3.19
C VAL A 55 -7.19 -6.31 -3.96
N SER A 56 -5.89 -6.13 -4.18
CA SER A 56 -5.32 -4.92 -4.79
C SER A 56 -5.75 -4.67 -6.23
N SER A 57 -6.24 -5.70 -6.93
CA SER A 57 -6.90 -5.59 -8.24
C SER A 57 -8.12 -4.66 -8.21
N LEU A 58 -8.76 -4.44 -7.05
CA LEU A 58 -9.85 -3.47 -6.88
C LEU A 58 -9.40 -2.02 -7.11
N ALA A 59 -8.10 -1.73 -7.04
CA ALA A 59 -7.55 -0.40 -7.30
C ALA A 59 -7.27 -0.14 -8.79
N ASN A 60 -7.27 -1.16 -9.64
CA ASN A 60 -6.95 -1.04 -11.06
C ASN A 60 -7.94 -0.15 -11.82
N GLU A 61 -7.51 0.43 -12.96
CA GLU A 61 -8.31 1.37 -13.74
C GLU A 61 -9.64 0.80 -14.25
N GLY A 62 -9.72 -0.52 -14.48
CA GLY A 62 -10.95 -1.21 -14.87
C GLY A 62 -11.91 -1.53 -13.73
N SER A 63 -11.53 -1.29 -12.47
CA SER A 63 -12.35 -1.64 -11.32
C SER A 63 -13.52 -0.66 -11.13
N LEU A 64 -14.71 -1.21 -10.88
CA LEU A 64 -15.91 -0.44 -10.52
C LEU A 64 -15.73 0.33 -9.20
N TYR A 65 -14.80 -0.08 -8.35
CA TYR A 65 -14.56 0.50 -7.03
C TYR A 65 -13.48 1.61 -7.05
N ARG A 66 -12.73 1.75 -8.14
CA ARG A 66 -11.69 2.79 -8.27
C ARG A 66 -12.23 4.21 -8.04
N PRO A 67 -13.38 4.64 -8.58
CA PRO A 67 -13.90 5.98 -8.31
C PRO A 67 -14.15 6.25 -6.83
N PHE A 68 -14.52 5.22 -6.06
CA PHE A 68 -14.68 5.33 -4.62
C PHE A 68 -13.33 5.49 -3.91
N LEU A 69 -12.34 4.66 -4.28
CA LEU A 69 -10.97 4.75 -3.76
C LEU A 69 -10.37 6.15 -3.98
N ILE A 70 -10.53 6.73 -5.17
CA ILE A 70 -10.01 8.06 -5.49
C ILE A 70 -10.66 9.15 -4.61
N ARG A 71 -11.97 9.05 -4.33
CA ARG A 71 -12.62 9.98 -3.40
C ARG A 71 -12.09 9.83 -1.96
N CYS A 72 -11.78 8.61 -1.53
CA CYS A 72 -11.16 8.38 -0.22
C CYS A 72 -9.75 8.97 -0.18
N LEU A 73 -8.98 8.84 -1.26
CA LEU A 73 -7.67 9.48 -1.41
C LEU A 73 -7.76 11.00 -1.30
N GLU A 74 -8.70 11.62 -2.02
CA GLU A 74 -8.96 13.07 -1.97
C GLU A 74 -9.40 13.54 -0.58
N ALA A 75 -10.10 12.69 0.19
CA ALA A 75 -10.48 12.95 1.57
C ALA A 75 -9.30 12.82 2.55
N GLY A 76 -8.20 12.18 2.16
CA GLY A 76 -7.01 11.99 2.99
C GLY A 76 -6.91 10.63 3.69
N ASN A 77 -7.65 9.62 3.24
CA ASN A 77 -7.58 8.27 3.80
C ASN A 77 -6.19 7.64 3.58
N THR A 78 -5.55 7.21 4.66
CA THR A 78 -4.16 6.70 4.66
C THR A 78 -4.03 5.36 3.93
N THR A 79 -5.02 4.48 4.04
CA THR A 79 -5.06 3.23 3.27
C THR A 79 -5.21 3.51 1.78
N ALA A 80 -6.03 4.49 1.39
CA ALA A 80 -6.16 4.89 -0.01
C ALA A 80 -4.84 5.46 -0.57
N GLN A 81 -4.09 6.24 0.22
CA GLN A 81 -2.76 6.72 -0.14
C GLN A 81 -1.80 5.56 -0.40
N TYR A 82 -1.74 4.58 0.51
CA TYR A 82 -0.93 3.39 0.33
C TYR A 82 -1.28 2.63 -0.96
N VAL A 83 -2.56 2.30 -1.14
CA VAL A 83 -3.03 1.47 -2.25
C VAL A 83 -2.77 2.16 -3.60
N GLU A 84 -3.09 3.45 -3.74
CA GLU A 84 -2.83 4.16 -5.00
C GLU A 84 -1.33 4.40 -5.22
N GLY A 85 -0.57 4.69 -4.17
CA GLY A 85 0.89 4.80 -4.23
C GLY A 85 1.53 3.52 -4.74
N LEU A 86 1.13 2.37 -4.19
CA LEU A 86 1.59 1.06 -4.64
C LEU A 86 1.21 0.80 -6.10
N ARG A 87 -0.05 1.03 -6.48
CA ARG A 87 -0.52 0.83 -7.86
C ARG A 87 0.27 1.66 -8.87
N LEU A 88 0.52 2.94 -8.56
CA LEU A 88 1.29 3.83 -9.42
C LEU A 88 2.73 3.34 -9.59
N ALA A 89 3.39 2.96 -8.48
CA ALA A 89 4.74 2.41 -8.52
C ALA A 89 4.81 1.14 -9.39
N VAL A 90 3.83 0.24 -9.24
CA VAL A 90 3.76 -1.01 -10.01
C VAL A 90 3.48 -0.79 -11.49
N LYS A 91 2.48 0.04 -11.83
CA LYS A 91 2.02 0.21 -13.22
C LYS A 91 2.86 1.17 -14.03
N LEU A 92 3.34 2.25 -13.43
CA LEU A 92 4.02 3.34 -14.12
C LEU A 92 5.53 3.40 -13.84
N GLY A 93 6.00 2.71 -12.80
CA GLY A 93 7.41 2.70 -12.42
C GLY A 93 7.82 3.82 -11.47
N PRO A 94 9.11 4.22 -11.46
CA PRO A 94 9.65 5.15 -10.47
C PRO A 94 9.01 6.54 -10.60
N SER A 95 8.26 6.93 -9.56
CA SER A 95 7.65 8.25 -9.45
C SER A 95 7.81 8.78 -8.03
N ARG A 96 8.20 10.05 -7.90
CA ARG A 96 8.26 10.71 -6.60
C ARG A 96 6.87 10.75 -5.95
N HIS A 97 5.83 10.96 -6.73
CA HIS A 97 4.46 11.03 -6.23
C HIS A 97 4.01 9.70 -5.61
N SER A 98 4.32 8.55 -6.24
CA SER A 98 3.95 7.24 -5.68
C SER A 98 4.69 6.95 -4.38
N LEU A 99 5.96 7.35 -4.29
CA LEU A 99 6.77 7.22 -3.07
C LEU A 99 6.23 8.13 -1.95
N ASP A 100 5.90 9.38 -2.26
CA ASP A 100 5.35 10.33 -1.28
C ASP A 100 4.01 9.83 -0.70
N LEU A 101 3.16 9.21 -1.53
CA LEU A 101 1.91 8.59 -1.08
C LEU A 101 2.14 7.42 -0.12
N MET A 102 3.07 6.51 -0.43
CA MET A 102 3.41 5.39 0.46
C MET A 102 4.05 5.87 1.76
N LYS A 103 4.95 6.87 1.68
CA LYS A 103 5.60 7.47 2.85
C LYS A 103 4.59 8.11 3.79
N GLY A 104 3.60 8.83 3.26
CA GLY A 104 2.52 9.45 4.06
C GLY A 104 1.68 8.43 4.84
N ALA A 105 1.61 7.18 4.37
CA ALA A 105 0.85 6.12 5.01
C ALA A 105 1.67 5.24 5.98
N GLU A 106 2.99 5.43 6.08
CA GLU A 106 3.90 4.51 6.79
C GLU A 106 3.68 4.42 8.32
N GLU A 107 3.09 5.45 8.92
CA GLU A 107 2.78 5.48 10.35
C GLU A 107 1.62 4.53 10.69
N TYR A 108 0.65 4.40 9.79
CA TYR A 108 -0.61 3.70 10.04
C TYR A 108 -0.72 2.36 9.31
N VAL A 109 -0.05 2.22 8.16
CA VAL A 109 -0.09 1.03 7.31
C VAL A 109 1.29 0.39 7.27
N VAL A 110 1.44 -0.75 7.95
CA VAL A 110 2.74 -1.44 8.06
C VAL A 110 3.32 -1.86 6.70
N TYR A 111 2.44 -2.23 5.76
CA TYR A 111 2.83 -2.58 4.39
C TYR A 111 3.39 -1.38 3.61
N ALA A 112 2.95 -0.15 3.94
CA ALA A 112 3.40 1.06 3.27
C ALA A 112 4.87 1.36 3.56
N MET A 113 5.32 1.18 4.80
CA MET A 113 6.72 1.35 5.17
C MET A 113 7.63 0.37 4.42
N PHE A 114 7.23 -0.90 4.36
CA PHE A 114 7.98 -1.92 3.63
C PHE A 114 8.01 -1.63 2.12
N ALA A 115 6.85 -1.37 1.52
CA ALA A 115 6.74 -1.06 0.10
C ALA A 115 7.54 0.20 -0.26
N TYR A 116 7.43 1.27 0.53
CA TYR A 116 8.20 2.49 0.36
C TYR A 116 9.70 2.21 0.34
N GLY A 117 10.20 1.42 1.29
CA GLY A 117 11.61 1.05 1.36
C GLY A 117 12.09 0.33 0.11
N VAL A 118 11.36 -0.71 -0.30
CA VAL A 118 11.67 -1.52 -1.48
C VAL A 118 11.61 -0.70 -2.78
N PHE A 119 10.57 0.11 -2.97
CA PHE A 119 10.42 0.94 -4.16
C PHE A 119 11.41 2.11 -4.18
N SER A 120 11.82 2.64 -3.03
CA SER A 120 12.88 3.65 -2.94
C SER A 120 14.22 3.11 -3.41
N ILE A 121 14.58 1.89 -2.98
CA ILE A 121 15.77 1.18 -3.50
C ILE A 121 15.66 1.00 -5.02
N CYS A 122 14.50 0.57 -5.52
CA CYS A 122 14.28 0.39 -6.95
C CYS A 122 14.35 1.70 -7.75
N ALA A 123 13.95 2.83 -7.14
CA ALA A 123 14.05 4.15 -7.74
C ALA A 123 15.46 4.76 -7.67
N GLY A 124 16.41 4.10 -6.98
CA GLY A 124 17.79 4.54 -6.85
C GLY A 124 18.11 5.28 -5.56
N ASN A 125 17.13 5.44 -4.66
CA ASN A 125 17.25 6.08 -3.35
C ASN A 125 17.58 5.04 -2.28
N TYR A 126 18.75 4.38 -2.43
CA TYR A 126 19.13 3.26 -1.57
C TYR A 126 19.14 3.60 -0.08
N GLU A 127 19.81 4.70 0.30
CA GLU A 127 19.97 5.10 1.70
C GLU A 127 18.62 5.33 2.38
N GLU A 128 17.74 6.10 1.73
CA GLU A 128 16.39 6.39 2.24
C GLU A 128 15.52 5.14 2.32
N GLY A 129 15.61 4.25 1.31
CA GLY A 129 14.87 2.99 1.32
C GLY A 129 15.32 2.06 2.44
N MET A 130 16.64 1.96 2.68
CA MET A 130 17.19 1.17 3.77
C MET A 130 16.87 1.76 5.14
N GLU A 131 16.87 3.09 5.29
CA GLU A 131 16.51 3.75 6.55
C GLU A 131 15.07 3.39 6.97
N SER A 132 14.08 3.55 6.07
CA SER A 132 12.69 3.16 6.36
C SER A 132 12.56 1.68 6.71
N MET A 133 13.31 0.84 6.01
CA MET A 133 13.39 -0.60 6.29
C MET A 133 13.96 -0.87 7.69
N TYR A 134 15.04 -0.18 8.10
CA TYR A 134 15.59 -0.32 9.45
C TYR A 134 14.63 0.19 10.55
N VAL A 135 13.85 1.23 10.27
CA VAL A 135 12.79 1.68 11.18
C VAL A 135 11.74 0.58 11.35
N LEU A 136 11.35 -0.10 10.28
CA LEU A 136 10.38 -1.19 10.33
C LEU A 136 10.85 -2.36 11.20
N ILE A 137 12.10 -2.84 11.01
CA ILE A 137 12.63 -3.95 11.83
C ILE A 137 12.74 -3.57 13.30
N ASN A 138 13.11 -2.33 13.63
CA ASN A 138 13.16 -1.85 15.00
C ASN A 138 11.77 -1.78 15.65
N ARG A 139 10.71 -1.54 14.87
CA ARG A 139 9.32 -1.54 15.36
C ARG A 139 8.78 -2.95 15.60
N LEU A 140 9.09 -3.90 14.72
CA LEU A 140 8.54 -5.26 14.80
C LEU A 140 9.36 -6.19 15.68
N GLY A 141 10.68 -6.03 15.74
CA GLY A 141 11.59 -6.84 16.55
C GLY A 141 11.86 -8.26 16.02
N TRP A 142 11.14 -8.73 14.99
CA TRP A 142 11.24 -10.09 14.45
C TRP A 142 11.35 -10.11 12.93
N LEU A 143 12.35 -10.85 12.40
CA LEU A 143 12.58 -11.00 10.96
C LEU A 143 11.42 -11.73 10.25
N ASP A 144 10.83 -12.74 10.88
CA ASP A 144 9.71 -13.50 10.30
C ASP A 144 8.51 -12.62 9.97
N SER A 145 8.22 -11.62 10.82
CA SER A 145 7.15 -10.66 10.57
C SER A 145 7.41 -9.80 9.33
N ILE A 146 8.68 -9.45 9.08
CA ILE A 146 9.08 -8.68 7.89
C ILE A 146 8.93 -9.54 6.64
N VAL A 147 9.28 -10.83 6.72
CA VAL A 147 9.08 -11.75 5.59
C VAL A 147 7.58 -11.88 5.28
N GLN A 148 6.73 -12.04 6.29
CA GLN A 148 5.27 -12.10 6.09
C GLN A 148 4.71 -10.82 5.44
N ILE A 149 5.16 -9.66 5.90
CA ILE A 149 4.80 -8.36 5.31
C ILE A 149 5.29 -8.29 3.86
N GLY A 150 6.54 -8.68 3.60
CA GLY A 150 7.11 -8.69 2.27
C GLY A 150 6.36 -9.60 1.31
N ASP A 151 6.03 -10.83 1.73
CA ASP A 151 5.23 -11.76 0.94
C ASP A 151 3.84 -11.22 0.64
N THR A 152 3.24 -10.52 1.60
CA THR A 152 1.94 -9.84 1.41
C THR A 152 2.07 -8.74 0.37
N VAL A 153 3.09 -7.87 0.46
CA VAL A 153 3.35 -6.83 -0.53
C VAL A 153 3.64 -7.43 -1.91
N MET A 154 4.35 -8.56 -2.00
CA MET A 154 4.57 -9.23 -3.29
C MET A 154 3.27 -9.81 -3.88
N ALA A 155 2.37 -10.33 -3.04
CA ALA A 155 1.05 -10.78 -3.47
C ALA A 155 0.21 -9.61 -4.00
N GLN A 156 0.24 -8.47 -3.31
CA GLN A 156 -0.43 -7.23 -3.75
C GLN A 156 0.10 -6.75 -5.10
N ILE A 157 1.42 -6.70 -5.27
CA ILE A 157 2.05 -6.33 -6.54
C ILE A 157 1.60 -7.27 -7.66
N SER A 158 1.55 -8.58 -7.38
CA SER A 158 1.10 -9.58 -8.35
C SER A 158 -0.37 -9.38 -8.73
N ASP A 159 -1.24 -9.11 -7.75
CA ASP A 159 -2.69 -8.90 -7.95
C ASP A 159 -3.00 -7.57 -8.67
N ILE A 160 -2.12 -6.57 -8.57
CA ILE A 160 -2.19 -5.35 -9.37
C ILE A 160 -1.92 -5.65 -10.86
N GLU A 161 -1.29 -6.77 -11.19
CA GLU A 161 -0.91 -7.20 -12.54
C GLU A 161 0.15 -6.27 -13.17
N PRO A 162 1.42 -6.36 -12.77
CA PRO A 162 2.45 -5.46 -13.27
C PRO A 162 2.65 -5.65 -14.79
N PRO A 163 3.05 -4.60 -15.52
CA PRO A 163 3.20 -4.66 -16.97
C PRO A 163 4.38 -5.52 -17.44
N MET A 164 5.25 -5.97 -16.54
CA MET A 164 6.50 -6.70 -16.86
C MET A 164 7.39 -5.93 -17.84
N ALA A 165 7.38 -4.60 -17.76
CA ALA A 165 8.10 -3.71 -18.68
C ALA A 165 9.55 -3.42 -18.22
N GLY A 166 9.90 -3.80 -16.99
CA GLY A 166 11.22 -3.55 -16.42
C GLY A 166 11.44 -2.05 -16.15
N ASN A 167 10.38 -1.38 -15.68
CA ASN A 167 10.35 0.06 -15.43
C ASN A 167 11.45 0.53 -14.47
N TYR A 168 11.93 -0.36 -13.59
CA TYR A 168 12.98 -0.04 -12.62
C TYR A 168 14.40 -0.46 -13.07
N ASN A 169 14.58 -1.04 -14.26
CA ASN A 169 15.90 -1.56 -14.69
C ASN A 169 16.99 -0.48 -14.79
N ALA A 170 16.64 0.74 -15.17
CA ALA A 170 17.59 1.85 -15.32
C ALA A 170 17.87 2.59 -14.00
N THR A 171 16.95 2.52 -13.04
CA THR A 171 17.00 3.27 -11.79
C THR A 171 17.43 2.43 -10.59
N TYR A 172 17.26 1.12 -10.66
CA TYR A 172 17.58 0.22 -9.57
C TYR A 172 19.03 0.38 -9.13
N ARG A 173 19.22 0.78 -7.88
CA ARG A 173 20.52 0.85 -7.23
C ARG A 173 20.46 0.08 -5.93
N PHE A 174 21.12 -1.06 -5.95
CA PHE A 174 21.72 -1.65 -4.77
C PHE A 174 23.23 -1.43 -4.93
N PRO A 175 24.01 -1.16 -3.87
CA PRO A 175 25.46 -0.95 -3.96
C PRO A 175 26.09 -1.88 -5.02
N ASP A 176 26.57 -1.27 -6.12
CA ASP A 176 26.83 -1.99 -7.38
C ASP A 176 27.82 -3.15 -7.15
N GLY A 177 27.40 -4.37 -7.50
CA GLY A 177 28.26 -5.56 -7.46
C GLY A 177 28.30 -6.32 -6.12
N ASP A 178 27.82 -5.73 -5.03
CA ASP A 178 27.79 -6.39 -3.72
C ASP A 178 26.41 -7.00 -3.48
N VAL A 179 26.17 -8.16 -4.10
CA VAL A 179 25.28 -9.17 -3.50
C VAL A 179 25.66 -9.23 -2.01
N PRO A 180 24.75 -8.93 -1.05
CA PRO A 180 25.12 -8.81 0.35
C PRO A 180 26.06 -9.95 0.75
N ASN A 181 27.25 -9.64 1.28
CA ASN A 181 28.27 -10.66 1.54
C ASN A 181 27.72 -11.80 2.43
N CYS A 182 26.71 -11.52 3.26
CA CYS A 182 26.00 -12.55 4.02
C CYS A 182 25.44 -13.68 3.12
N ILE A 183 25.04 -13.45 1.87
CA ILE A 183 24.55 -14.48 0.93
C ILE A 183 25.59 -15.57 0.67
N TYR A 184 26.87 -15.23 0.67
CA TYR A 184 27.94 -16.19 0.35
C TYR A 184 28.46 -16.95 1.56
N PHE A 185 28.28 -16.44 2.79
CA PHE A 185 28.99 -16.95 3.96
C PHE A 185 28.13 -17.22 5.20
N ALA A 186 26.96 -16.60 5.34
CA ALA A 186 26.21 -16.62 6.61
C ALA A 186 24.71 -16.93 6.43
N CYS A 187 24.10 -16.46 5.34
CA CYS A 187 22.68 -16.62 5.11
C CYS A 187 22.37 -17.86 4.30
N ASN A 188 21.37 -18.61 4.73
CA ASN A 188 20.83 -19.77 4.03
C ASN A 188 19.30 -19.62 3.88
N ALA A 189 18.62 -20.62 3.33
CA ALA A 189 17.16 -20.57 3.10
C ALA A 189 16.32 -20.35 4.38
N HIS A 190 16.91 -20.53 5.56
CA HIS A 190 16.24 -20.46 6.86
C HIS A 190 16.84 -19.41 7.81
N ASP A 191 17.93 -18.74 7.44
CA ASP A 191 18.58 -17.72 8.27
C ASP A 191 19.04 -16.57 7.37
N VAL A 192 18.30 -15.48 7.33
CA VAL A 192 18.46 -14.39 6.36
C VAL A 192 18.65 -13.06 7.08
N CYS A 193 19.77 -12.39 6.83
CA CYS A 193 20.08 -11.05 7.34
C CYS A 193 19.10 -10.03 6.72
N PHE A 194 18.88 -8.91 7.41
CA PHE A 194 17.96 -7.87 6.95
C PHE A 194 18.34 -7.25 5.59
N ASP A 195 19.63 -7.10 5.34
CA ASP A 195 20.14 -6.58 4.06
C ASP A 195 19.85 -7.55 2.91
N CYS A 196 19.92 -8.86 3.16
CA CYS A 196 19.51 -9.89 2.20
C CYS A 196 18.01 -9.80 1.90
N ILE A 197 17.16 -9.61 2.92
CA ILE A 197 15.71 -9.45 2.73
C ILE A 197 15.45 -8.27 1.80
N SER A 198 16.01 -7.11 2.11
CA SER A 198 15.86 -5.89 1.30
C SER A 198 16.38 -6.08 -0.13
N TYR A 199 17.51 -6.76 -0.30
CA TYR A 199 18.06 -7.13 -1.61
C TYR A 199 17.12 -8.04 -2.41
N TRP A 200 16.64 -9.15 -1.83
CA TRP A 200 15.80 -10.13 -2.51
C TRP A 200 14.46 -9.54 -2.94
N TYR A 201 13.80 -8.79 -2.07
CA TYR A 201 12.53 -8.16 -2.39
C TYR A 201 12.68 -7.05 -3.44
N SER A 202 13.67 -6.15 -3.31
CA SER A 202 13.91 -5.11 -4.31
C SER A 202 14.28 -5.68 -5.68
N ARG A 203 15.08 -6.75 -5.72
CA ARG A 203 15.38 -7.45 -6.96
C ARG A 203 14.13 -8.09 -7.57
N ARG A 204 13.27 -8.72 -6.76
CA ARG A 204 12.03 -9.33 -7.23
C ARG A 204 11.07 -8.28 -7.80
N VAL A 205 10.90 -7.15 -7.11
CA VAL A 205 10.10 -6.00 -7.59
C VAL A 205 10.63 -5.48 -8.92
N ARG A 206 11.95 -5.25 -9.05
CA ARG A 206 12.59 -4.86 -10.31
C ARG A 206 12.29 -5.82 -11.46
N HIS A 207 12.27 -7.12 -11.20
CA HIS A 207 11.96 -8.11 -12.24
C HIS A 207 10.49 -8.11 -12.65
N MET A 208 9.58 -7.77 -11.74
CA MET A 208 8.15 -7.75 -12.00
C MET A 208 7.68 -6.44 -12.62
N CYS A 209 8.24 -5.29 -12.21
CA CYS A 209 7.76 -3.95 -12.56
C CYS A 209 8.69 -3.26 -13.57
#